data_AF-A0A2D9LV53-F1
#
_entry.id   AF-A0A2D9LV53-F1
#
_cell.length_a   1.000
_cell.length_b   1.000
_cell.length_c   1.000
_cell.angle_alpha   90.00
_cell.angle_beta   90.00
_cell.angle_gamma   90.00
#
_symmetry.space_group_name_H-M   'P 1'
#
loop_
_entity.id
_entity.type
_entity.pdbx_description
1 polymer ?
#
loop_
_entity_poly.entity_id
_entity_poly.type
_entity_poly.pdbx_seq_one_letter_code
_entity_poly.pdbx_strand_id
1 'polypeptide(L)' 'LMPKLLPLRFRYVTPWLGSLIARDREAYTYLPKSVENFLSATELDQAMRDSGLQNIRHKKLGLGTVAIHIGEKP' A
#
# COMPACT_ATOMS: atom_id res chain seq x y z
N LEU A 1 4.13 -9.61 -15.56
CA LEU A 1 4.72 -10.80 -14.89
C LEU A 1 5.50 -10.31 -13.68
N MET A 2 5.17 -10.50 -12.40
CA MET A 2 4.36 -11.48 -11.66
C MET A 2 3.60 -10.76 -10.52
N PRO A 3 2.25 -10.62 -10.56
CA PRO A 3 1.50 -10.03 -9.44
C PRO A 3 0.99 -11.06 -8.40
N LYS A 4 1.46 -12.31 -8.45
CA LYS A 4 0.89 -13.42 -7.66
C LYS A 4 1.63 -13.78 -6.36
N LEU A 5 2.69 -13.05 -5.97
CA LEU A 5 3.53 -13.39 -4.79
C LEU A 5 3.25 -12.55 -3.53
N LEU A 6 2.47 -11.48 -3.64
CA LEU A 6 2.07 -10.64 -2.51
C LEU A 6 1.24 -11.35 -1.43
N PRO A 7 0.21 -12.18 -1.74
CA PRO A 7 -0.63 -12.76 -0.69
C PRO A 7 0.11 -13.73 0.23
N LEU A 8 1.21 -14.36 -0.23
CA LEU A 8 2.01 -15.24 0.64
C LEU A 8 2.79 -14.45 1.70
N ARG A 9 3.37 -13.29 1.38
CA ARG A 9 4.21 -12.55 2.34
C ARG A 9 3.38 -12.02 3.51
N PHE A 10 2.19 -11.46 3.24
CA PHE A 10 1.29 -11.01 4.30
C PHE A 10 0.66 -12.17 5.09
N ARG A 11 0.35 -13.29 4.42
CA ARG A 11 -0.24 -14.46 5.09
C ARG A 11 0.71 -15.20 6.04
N TYR A 12 2.03 -15.08 5.84
CA TYR A 12 3.02 -15.77 6.70
C TYR A 12 3.85 -14.84 7.61
N VAL A 13 4.11 -13.58 7.24
CA VAL A 13 4.94 -12.67 8.04
C VAL A 13 4.13 -11.89 9.08
N THR A 14 2.90 -11.48 8.74
CA THR A 14 2.03 -10.71 9.64
C THR A 14 1.64 -11.45 10.93
N PRO A 15 1.33 -12.76 10.92
CA PRO A 15 0.99 -13.48 12.16
C PRO A 15 2.16 -13.61 13.14
N TRP A 16 3.39 -13.76 12.64
CA TRP A 16 4.60 -13.94 13.46
C TRP A 16 5.08 -12.64 14.10
N LEU A 17 4.94 -11.49 13.42
CA LEU A 17 5.22 -10.18 14.03
C LEU A 17 4.11 -9.74 14.99
N GLY A 18 2.85 -10.07 14.69
CA GLY A 18 1.70 -9.78 15.56
C GLY A 18 1.70 -10.57 16.86
N SER A 19 2.30 -11.77 16.92
CA SER A 19 2.41 -12.57 18.14
C SER A 19 3.54 -12.08 19.08
N LEU A 20 4.61 -11.50 18.53
CA LEU A 20 5.74 -10.94 19.29
C LEU A 20 5.44 -9.55 19.91
N ILE A 21 4.49 -8.79 19.33
CA ILE A 21 4.17 -7.40 19.72
C ILE A 21 2.67 -7.28 20.06
N ALA A 22 2.10 -8.32 20.65
CA ALA A 22 0.67 -8.52 20.87
C ALA A 22 0.03 -7.65 21.97
N ARG A 23 0.44 -6.38 22.12
CA ARG A 23 -0.24 -5.43 23.02
C ARG A 23 -1.29 -4.55 22.33
N ASP A 24 -1.36 -4.55 21.00
CA ASP A 24 -2.34 -3.76 20.24
C ASP A 24 -2.98 -4.58 19.10
N ARG A 25 -4.00 -5.38 19.42
CA ARG A 25 -4.72 -6.24 18.46
C ARG A 25 -5.47 -5.44 17.39
N GLU A 26 -5.84 -4.19 17.67
CA GLU A 26 -6.71 -3.40 16.80
C GLU A 26 -5.95 -2.88 15.58
N ALA A 27 -4.75 -2.32 15.80
CA ALA A 27 -3.88 -1.83 14.74
C ALA A 27 -3.52 -2.91 13.70
N TYR A 28 -3.29 -4.13 14.16
CA TYR A 28 -2.94 -5.27 13.29
C TYR A 28 -4.14 -5.95 12.63
N THR A 29 -5.38 -5.62 13.03
CA THR A 29 -6.60 -5.98 12.31
C THR A 29 -6.95 -4.95 11.24
N TYR A 30 -6.77 -3.66 11.55
CA TYR A 30 -7.06 -2.57 10.63
C TYR A 30 -6.08 -2.53 9.46
N LEU A 31 -4.78 -2.67 9.71
CA LEU A 31 -3.76 -2.49 8.67
C LEU A 31 -3.95 -3.45 7.48
N PRO A 32 -4.08 -4.78 7.65
CA PRO A 32 -4.32 -5.69 6.52
C PRO A 32 -5.61 -5.36 5.77
N LYS A 33 -6.69 -5.02 6.49
CA LYS A 33 -7.98 -4.65 5.88
C LYS A 33 -7.91 -3.35 5.08
N SER A 34 -7.16 -2.36 5.56
CA SER A 34 -7.01 -1.06 4.89
C SER A 34 -6.21 -1.15 3.59
N VAL A 35 -5.30 -2.13 3.47
CA VAL A 35 -4.45 -2.29 2.28
C VAL A 35 -5.00 -3.27 1.25
N GLU A 36 -5.91 -4.17 1.64
CA GLU A 36 -6.43 -5.24 0.76
C GLU A 36 -7.15 -4.70 -0.49
N ASN A 37 -7.84 -3.58 -0.37
CA ASN A 37 -8.56 -2.92 -1.47
C ASN A 37 -8.00 -1.53 -1.80
N PHE A 38 -6.76 -1.25 -1.39
CA PHE A 38 -6.15 0.03 -1.70
C PHE A 38 -5.77 0.09 -3.18
N LEU A 39 -5.86 1.29 -3.76
CA LEU A 39 -5.52 1.55 -5.15
C LEU A 39 -4.07 1.13 -5.43
N SER A 40 -3.83 0.54 -6.60
CA SER A 40 -2.47 0.43 -7.13
C SER A 40 -1.87 1.82 -7.33
N ALA A 41 -0.54 1.93 -7.39
CA ALA A 41 0.13 3.21 -7.63
C ALA A 41 -0.41 3.93 -8.89
N THR A 42 -0.69 3.20 -9.97
CA THR A 42 -1.23 3.79 -11.20
C THR A 42 -2.68 4.24 -11.06
N GLU A 43 -3.51 3.51 -10.30
CA GLU A 43 -4.89 3.91 -10.02
C GLU A 43 -4.93 5.13 -9.10
N LEU A 44 -4.03 5.20 -8.12
CA LEU A 44 -3.89 6.37 -7.26
C LEU A 44 -3.40 7.60 -8.04
N ASP A 45 -2.46 7.43 -8.98
CA ASP A 45 -2.08 8.53 -9.88
C ASP A 45 -3.28 9.05 -10.68
N GLN A 46 -4.18 8.17 -11.12
CA GLN A 46 -5.39 8.59 -11.83
C GLN A 46 -6.34 9.34 -10.91
N ALA A 47 -6.60 8.82 -9.71
CA ALA A 47 -7.42 9.51 -8.71
C ALA A 47 -6.84 10.90 -8.36
N MET A 48 -5.52 11.05 -8.30
CA MET A 48 -4.87 12.35 -8.12
C MET A 48 -5.11 13.29 -9.31
N ARG A 49 -5.05 12.80 -10.56
CA ARG A 49 -5.38 13.61 -11.75
C ARG A 49 -6.83 14.07 -11.73
N ASP A 50 -7.74 13.17 -11.41
CA ASP A 50 -9.19 13.42 -11.35
C ASP A 50 -9.52 14.45 -10.25
N SER A 51 -8.68 14.54 -9.21
CA SER A 51 -8.78 15.56 -8.15
C SER A 51 -8.23 16.95 -8.55
N GLY A 52 -7.64 17.09 -9.73
CA GLY A 52 -7.11 18.34 -10.27
C GLY A 52 -5.62 18.60 -9.97
N LEU A 53 -4.90 17.63 -9.41
CA LEU A 53 -3.43 17.72 -9.27
C LEU A 53 -2.75 17.51 -10.63
N GLN A 54 -1.62 18.21 -10.83
CA GLN A 54 -0.81 18.18 -12.04
C GLN A 54 0.59 17.62 -11.76
N ASN A 55 1.36 17.40 -12.83
CA ASN A 55 2.75 16.92 -12.78
C ASN A 55 2.96 15.64 -11.94
N ILE A 56 1.96 14.75 -11.94
CA ILE A 56 1.94 13.57 -11.07
C ILE A 56 3.01 12.56 -11.47
N ARG A 57 3.81 12.16 -10.47
CA ARG A 57 4.86 11.14 -10.59
C ARG A 57 4.82 10.25 -9.36
N HIS A 58 5.14 8.97 -9.55
CA HIS A 58 5.33 8.07 -8.42
C HIS A 58 6.66 7.30 -8.52
N LYS A 59 7.16 6.87 -7.36
CA LYS A 59 8.32 5.99 -7.24
C LYS A 59 7.97 4.79 -6.38
N LYS A 60 8.03 3.60 -6.97
CA LYS A 60 7.86 2.33 -6.24
C LYS A 60 9.14 1.98 -5.48
N LEU A 61 8.98 1.49 -4.26
CA LEU A 61 10.04 1.07 -3.33
C LEU A 61 9.72 -0.33 -2.78
N GLY A 62 10.70 -0.95 -2.12
CA GLY A 62 10.50 -2.22 -1.42
C GLY A 62 9.95 -3.34 -2.31
N LEU A 63 10.43 -3.44 -3.56
CA LEU A 63 9.94 -4.38 -4.58
C LEU A 63 8.47 -4.14 -4.98
N GLY A 64 8.01 -2.89 -4.92
CA GLY A 64 6.65 -2.50 -5.31
C GLY A 64 5.61 -2.67 -4.20
N THR A 65 6.04 -2.88 -2.96
CA THR A 65 5.14 -2.94 -1.78
C THR A 65 4.69 -1.54 -1.31
N VAL A 66 5.47 -0.50 -1.64
CA VAL A 66 5.17 0.89 -1.27
C VAL A 66 5.45 1.78 -2.48
N ALA A 67 4.70 2.88 -2.61
CA ALA A 67 4.96 3.92 -3.59
C ALA A 67 4.91 5.30 -2.93
N ILE A 68 5.85 6.18 -3.33
CA ILE A 68 5.81 7.60 -3.02
C ILE A 68 5.16 8.31 -4.19
N HIS A 69 4.11 9.10 -3.95
CA HIS A 69 3.42 9.91 -4.96
C HIS A 69 3.68 11.39 -4.73
N ILE A 70 3.90 12.13 -5.81
CA ILE A 70 4.07 13.59 -5.82
C ILE A 70 3.11 14.15 -6.86
N GLY A 71 2.37 15.18 -6.49
CA GLY A 71 1.52 15.96 -7.38
C GLY A 71 1.55 17.43 -6.96
N GLU A 72 1.39 18.32 -7.94
CA GLU A 72 1.44 19.76 -7.76
C GLU A 72 0.04 20.35 -7.92
N LYS A 73 -0.32 21.29 -7.03
CA LYS A 73 -1.53 22.10 -7.23
C LYS A 73 -1.20 23.22 -8.22
N PRO A 74 -2.10 23.53 -9.18
CA PRO A 74 -1.93 24.66 -10.10
C PRO A 74 -1.72 26.00 -9.38
#